data_AF-A0A3N5T599-F1
#
_entry.id   AF-A0A3N5T599-F1
#
_cell.length_a   1.000
_cell.length_b   1.000
_cell.length_c   1.000
_cell.angle_alpha   90.00
_cell.angle_beta   90.00
_cell.angle_gamma   90.00
#
_symmetry.space_group_name_H-M   'P 1'
#
loop_
_entity.id
_entity.type
_entity.pdbx_description
1 polymer ?
#
loop_
_entity_poly.entity_id
_entity_poly.type
_entity_poly.pdbx_seq_one_letter_code
_entity_poly.pdbx_strand_id
1 'polypeptide(L)'
;VYDAGLFEYAAFTFGMNWGVFSPGSCAFLEANGIPSEPWNLNYPSIGVSELAGTQTVIRTVTSVASGKETFKAKVVAPPGYDVTVTPNSITLNPGDSATFEVTITNDGSGPVDEWRFGSLTWKASKYAVYSPIAVKGALFSAPAEIFGSGETGSASFDVQFGYTGSYTAGAHGLIPATITTATVVQDPDQEFDPDDGFSNAHTFNLSGVAFFRLAIPPEATEPDADLDVYVFDPNGDLVASSTAGGTEEVVDISLPADGTWTVYVHGWQTIGPDSTYDMYTWAVPLATGGNLVIDSAPTSATIGSVETITVSWTGATAGQWHLGAVSHTGDSGLMGLTLVNVDNR
;
A
#
# COMPACT_ATOMS: atom_id res chain seq x y z
N VAL A 1 25.27 10.56 -14.82
CA VAL A 1 24.33 9.46 -15.10
C VAL A 1 23.66 9.05 -13.80
N TYR A 2 22.44 8.50 -13.86
CA TYR A 2 21.76 7.91 -12.71
C TYR A 2 22.00 6.40 -12.79
N ASP A 3 22.93 5.89 -11.98
CA ASP A 3 23.26 4.47 -11.97
C ASP A 3 22.39 3.74 -10.96
N ALA A 4 21.86 2.58 -11.35
CA ALA A 4 21.15 1.64 -10.49
C ALA A 4 21.55 0.21 -10.89
N GLY A 5 21.89 -0.61 -9.92
CA GLY A 5 22.30 -2.00 -10.08
C GLY A 5 21.36 -2.96 -9.35
N LEU A 6 21.80 -4.22 -9.24
CA LEU A 6 21.02 -5.30 -8.64
C LEU A 6 20.47 -4.94 -7.25
N PHE A 7 21.28 -4.27 -6.42
CA PHE A 7 20.90 -3.96 -5.05
C PHE A 7 19.84 -2.86 -4.96
N GLU A 8 19.88 -1.83 -5.81
CA GLU A 8 18.83 -0.81 -5.86
C GLU A 8 17.50 -1.38 -6.36
N TYR A 9 17.54 -2.27 -7.34
CA TYR A 9 16.32 -2.97 -7.80
C TYR A 9 15.79 -3.93 -6.73
N ALA A 10 16.66 -4.64 -6.01
CA ALA A 10 16.25 -5.49 -4.89
C ALA A 10 15.58 -4.65 -3.78
N ALA A 11 16.17 -3.52 -3.40
CA ALA A 11 15.60 -2.57 -2.44
C ALA A 11 14.22 -2.07 -2.89
N PHE A 12 14.08 -1.71 -4.17
CA PHE A 12 12.79 -1.33 -4.75
C PHE A 12 11.74 -2.44 -4.62
N THR A 13 12.08 -3.69 -4.97
CA THR A 13 11.12 -4.81 -4.85
C THR A 13 10.69 -5.09 -3.41
N PHE A 14 11.54 -4.76 -2.43
CA PHE A 14 11.20 -4.84 -1.00
C PHE A 14 10.19 -3.77 -0.60
N GLY A 15 10.44 -2.51 -0.96
CA GLY A 15 9.49 -1.43 -0.67
C GLY A 15 8.13 -1.62 -1.36
N MET A 16 8.11 -2.37 -2.46
CA MET A 16 6.88 -2.77 -3.15
C MET A 16 6.20 -4.00 -2.55
N ASN A 17 6.81 -4.66 -1.56
CA ASN A 17 6.37 -5.90 -0.92
C ASN A 17 6.05 -7.04 -1.92
N TRP A 18 6.89 -7.21 -2.94
CA TRP A 18 6.65 -8.23 -3.99
C TRP A 18 7.16 -9.64 -3.64
N GLY A 19 7.73 -9.85 -2.46
CA GLY A 19 8.21 -11.17 -2.04
C GLY A 19 9.37 -11.77 -2.86
N VAL A 20 10.01 -10.99 -3.74
CA VAL A 20 11.05 -11.47 -4.68
C VAL A 20 12.32 -11.97 -3.97
N PHE A 21 12.64 -11.38 -2.82
CA PHE A 21 13.83 -11.71 -2.03
C PHE A 21 13.44 -11.92 -0.56
N SER A 22 14.27 -12.62 0.22
CA SER A 22 13.97 -12.93 1.61
C SER A 22 14.15 -11.72 2.55
N PRO A 23 13.48 -11.67 3.71
CA PRO A 23 13.62 -10.58 4.70
C PRO A 23 15.05 -10.34 5.18
N GLY A 24 15.88 -11.40 5.25
CA GLY A 24 17.29 -11.28 5.63
C GLY A 24 18.12 -10.50 4.60
N SER A 25 17.71 -10.48 3.34
CA SER A 25 18.33 -9.66 2.29
C SER A 25 17.94 -8.18 2.41
N CYS A 26 16.75 -7.84 2.92
CA CYS A 26 16.34 -6.44 3.16
C CYS A 26 17.26 -5.76 4.17
N ALA A 27 17.43 -6.39 5.34
CA ALA A 27 18.23 -5.84 6.43
C ALA A 27 19.70 -5.61 6.01
N PHE A 28 20.21 -6.46 5.11
CA PHE A 28 21.52 -6.25 4.51
C PHE A 28 21.57 -4.99 3.64
N LEU A 29 20.59 -4.74 2.78
CA LEU A 29 20.56 -3.56 1.90
C LEU A 29 20.45 -2.26 2.71
N GLU A 30 19.57 -2.23 3.70
CA GLU A 30 19.40 -1.09 4.60
C GLU A 30 20.68 -0.80 5.39
N ALA A 31 21.35 -1.84 5.90
CA ALA A 31 22.63 -1.70 6.59
C ALA A 31 23.76 -1.17 5.67
N ASN A 32 23.62 -1.32 4.35
CA ASN A 32 24.52 -0.74 3.35
C ASN A 32 24.08 0.64 2.86
N GLY A 33 23.03 1.22 3.44
CA GLY A 33 22.54 2.57 3.12
C GLY A 33 21.80 2.67 1.80
N ILE A 34 21.23 1.57 1.31
CA ILE A 34 20.40 1.55 0.10
C ILE A 34 18.94 1.77 0.52
N PRO A 35 18.30 2.89 0.12
CA PRO A 35 16.92 3.16 0.49
C PRO A 35 15.97 2.11 -0.05
N SER A 36 15.07 1.61 0.79
CA SER A 36 14.07 0.60 0.43
C SER A 36 12.78 1.23 -0.09
N GLU A 37 12.55 2.54 0.11
CA GLU A 37 11.32 3.17 -0.36
C GLU A 37 11.29 3.19 -1.90
N PRO A 38 10.19 2.73 -2.55
CA PRO A 38 10.18 2.55 -4.00
C PRO A 38 10.48 3.82 -4.81
N TRP A 39 10.06 4.99 -4.31
CA TRP A 39 10.31 6.28 -4.95
C TRP A 39 11.80 6.71 -4.93
N ASN A 40 12.64 6.04 -4.15
CA ASN A 40 14.08 6.28 -4.05
C ASN A 40 14.93 5.43 -5.01
N LEU A 41 14.33 4.55 -5.81
CA LEU A 41 15.05 3.92 -6.93
C LEU A 41 15.73 5.02 -7.77
N ASN A 42 17.02 4.85 -8.04
CA ASN A 42 17.84 5.88 -8.69
C ASN A 42 17.57 5.99 -10.21
N TYR A 43 16.33 6.32 -10.55
CA TYR A 43 15.83 6.36 -11.92
C TYR A 43 15.92 7.79 -12.49
N PRO A 44 16.18 7.97 -13.81
CA PRO A 44 16.35 9.28 -14.43
C PRO A 44 15.05 10.10 -14.58
N SER A 45 13.92 9.61 -14.08
CA SER A 45 12.65 10.33 -13.96
C SER A 45 12.12 10.30 -12.53
N ILE A 46 11.20 11.23 -12.23
CA ILE A 46 10.55 11.32 -10.93
C ILE A 46 9.04 11.25 -11.14
N GLY A 47 8.40 10.27 -10.49
CA GLY A 47 6.96 10.09 -10.51
C GLY A 47 6.42 10.04 -9.08
N VAL A 48 5.36 10.79 -8.80
CA VAL A 48 4.61 10.72 -7.54
C VAL A 48 3.12 10.62 -7.89
N SER A 49 2.53 9.44 -7.70
CA SER A 49 1.14 9.16 -8.09
C SER A 49 0.11 9.64 -7.09
N GLU A 50 0.50 9.83 -5.83
CA GLU A 50 -0.37 10.21 -4.73
C GLU A 50 0.34 11.23 -3.83
N LEU A 51 0.28 12.51 -4.20
CA LEU A 51 0.86 13.59 -3.40
C LEU A 51 -0.23 14.34 -2.64
N ALA A 52 -0.42 14.00 -1.36
CA ALA A 52 -1.27 14.78 -0.47
C ALA A 52 -0.55 16.08 -0.06
N GLY A 53 0.51 15.98 0.73
CA GLY A 53 1.29 17.14 1.17
C GLY A 53 2.62 17.25 0.44
N THR A 54 3.65 16.61 0.99
CA THR A 54 5.04 16.73 0.50
C THR A 54 5.69 15.37 0.40
N GLN A 55 6.43 15.16 -0.69
CA GLN A 55 7.26 13.97 -0.91
C GLN A 55 8.69 14.41 -1.24
N THR A 56 9.66 13.82 -0.57
CA THR A 56 11.07 13.94 -0.94
C THR A 56 11.53 12.64 -1.59
N VAL A 57 12.22 12.77 -2.73
CA VAL A 57 12.90 11.66 -3.40
C VAL A 57 14.41 11.89 -3.41
N ILE A 58 15.15 10.81 -3.20
CA ILE A 58 16.61 10.83 -3.19
C ILE A 58 17.13 10.34 -4.53
N ARG A 59 18.13 11.02 -5.07
CA ARG A 59 18.81 10.62 -6.31
C ARG A 59 20.32 10.78 -6.17
N THR A 60 21.05 9.92 -6.84
CA THR A 60 22.52 9.98 -6.93
C THR A 60 22.94 10.07 -8.39
N VAL A 61 23.80 11.02 -8.71
CA VAL A 61 24.37 11.17 -10.06
C VAL A 61 25.87 11.00 -10.05
N THR A 62 26.38 10.22 -11.01
CA THR A 62 27.82 10.02 -11.25
C THR A 62 28.27 10.83 -12.47
N SER A 63 29.38 11.56 -12.35
CA SER A 63 29.92 12.36 -13.46
C SER A 63 30.65 11.48 -14.48
N VAL A 64 30.21 11.57 -15.74
CA VAL A 64 30.89 10.95 -16.90
C VAL A 64 31.63 12.00 -17.74
N ALA A 65 31.74 13.24 -17.25
CA ALA A 65 32.46 14.30 -17.92
C ALA A 65 33.97 14.01 -17.91
N SER A 66 34.70 14.47 -18.93
CA SER A 66 36.16 14.32 -19.00
C SER A 66 36.94 15.25 -18.07
N GLY A 67 36.26 16.20 -17.41
CA GLY A 67 36.88 17.16 -16.50
C GLY A 67 35.91 17.59 -15.40
N LYS A 68 36.43 18.38 -14.46
CA LYS A 68 35.64 18.93 -13.35
C LYS A 68 34.55 19.86 -13.88
N GLU A 69 33.31 19.61 -13.49
CA GLU A 69 32.14 20.39 -13.90
C GLU A 69 31.32 20.78 -12.66
N THR A 70 30.74 21.98 -12.70
CA THR A 70 29.75 22.43 -11.71
C THR A 70 28.39 22.42 -12.38
N PHE A 71 27.50 21.54 -11.90
CA PHE A 71 26.13 21.43 -12.37
C PHE A 71 25.22 22.24 -11.44
N LYS A 72 24.33 23.04 -12.03
CA LYS A 72 23.27 23.77 -11.32
C LYS A 72 21.91 23.21 -11.67
N ALA A 73 21.07 23.00 -10.68
CA ALA A 73 19.70 22.55 -10.86
C ALA A 73 18.86 23.67 -11.49
N LYS A 74 18.14 23.35 -12.56
CA LYS A 74 17.08 24.17 -13.13
C LYS A 74 15.78 23.39 -13.07
N VAL A 75 14.83 23.91 -12.31
CA VAL A 75 13.52 23.29 -12.10
C VAL A 75 12.47 24.00 -12.95
N VAL A 76 11.59 23.22 -13.55
CA VAL A 76 10.28 23.65 -14.05
C VAL A 76 9.26 22.85 -13.25
N ALA A 77 8.64 23.47 -12.26
CA ALA A 77 7.71 22.78 -11.39
C ALA A 77 6.43 22.39 -12.15
N PRO A 78 5.85 21.19 -11.88
CA PRO A 78 4.51 20.87 -12.35
C PRO A 78 3.50 21.90 -11.85
N PRO A 79 2.53 22.38 -12.66
CA PRO A 79 1.53 23.34 -12.19
C PRO A 79 0.73 22.78 -11.01
N GLY A 80 0.59 23.56 -9.94
CA GLY A 80 -0.04 23.12 -8.69
C GLY A 80 0.93 22.58 -7.63
N TYR A 81 2.24 22.64 -7.90
CA TYR A 81 3.26 22.09 -7.03
C TYR A 81 4.49 22.97 -6.99
N ASP A 82 5.12 23.01 -5.82
CA ASP A 82 6.47 23.54 -5.64
C ASP A 82 7.48 22.40 -5.71
N VAL A 83 8.66 22.68 -6.28
CA VAL A 83 9.76 21.72 -6.36
C VAL A 83 11.06 22.38 -5.93
N THR A 84 11.70 21.80 -4.91
CA THR A 84 12.99 22.24 -4.39
C THR A 84 14.04 21.13 -4.55
N VAL A 85 15.30 21.52 -4.73
CA VAL A 85 16.41 20.58 -4.93
C VAL A 85 17.56 20.94 -3.98
N THR A 86 18.02 19.97 -3.20
CA THR A 86 19.06 20.18 -2.18
C THR A 86 20.15 19.11 -2.29
N PRO A 87 21.43 19.49 -2.48
CA PRO A 87 21.89 20.83 -2.87
C PRO A 87 21.43 21.19 -4.30
N ASN A 88 21.23 22.48 -4.59
CA ASN A 88 20.88 22.95 -5.94
C ASN A 88 22.10 23.15 -6.88
N SER A 89 23.30 22.87 -6.39
CA SER A 89 24.56 22.99 -7.13
C SER A 89 25.54 21.92 -6.65
N ILE A 90 26.03 21.11 -7.58
CA ILE A 90 27.00 20.04 -7.30
C ILE A 90 28.23 20.22 -8.18
N THR A 91 29.42 19.98 -7.63
CA THR A 91 30.67 20.05 -8.39
C THR A 91 31.36 18.69 -8.30
N LEU A 92 31.63 18.08 -9.45
CA LEU A 92 32.10 16.71 -9.55
C LEU A 92 33.33 16.63 -10.45
N ASN A 93 34.34 15.86 -10.04
CA ASN A 93 35.40 15.42 -10.95
C ASN A 93 34.89 14.23 -11.79
N PRO A 94 35.62 13.82 -12.85
CA PRO A 94 35.29 12.60 -13.59
C PRO A 94 35.19 11.39 -12.64
N GLY A 95 34.08 10.65 -12.69
CA GLY A 95 33.85 9.48 -11.84
C GLY A 95 33.30 9.76 -10.44
N ASP A 96 33.29 11.02 -9.98
CA ASP A 96 32.70 11.36 -8.68
C ASP A 96 31.16 11.29 -8.74
N SER A 97 30.56 10.91 -7.62
CA SER A 97 29.10 10.91 -7.43
C SER A 97 28.66 11.95 -6.41
N ALA A 98 27.43 12.45 -6.54
CA ALA A 98 26.76 13.23 -5.52
C ALA A 98 25.29 12.81 -5.39
N THR A 99 24.84 12.77 -4.14
CA THR A 99 23.44 12.57 -3.78
C THR A 99 22.76 13.93 -3.57
N PHE A 100 21.51 14.02 -4.01
CA PHE A 100 20.66 15.18 -3.81
C PHE A 100 19.22 14.74 -3.58
N GLU A 101 18.47 15.62 -2.95
CA GLU A 101 17.06 15.47 -2.66
C GLU A 101 16.25 16.36 -3.61
N VAL A 102 15.11 15.84 -4.06
CA VAL A 102 14.08 16.61 -4.74
C VAL A 102 12.82 16.54 -3.89
N THR A 103 12.42 17.66 -3.32
CA THR A 103 11.20 17.78 -2.52
C THR A 103 10.11 18.43 -3.34
N ILE A 104 9.00 17.74 -3.48
CA ILE A 104 7.80 18.17 -4.20
C ILE A 104 6.71 18.43 -3.17
N THR A 105 6.13 19.62 -3.18
CA THR A 105 5.09 20.05 -2.25
C THR A 105 3.84 20.45 -3.02
N ASN A 106 2.69 19.93 -2.61
CA ASN A 106 1.38 20.34 -3.11
C ASN A 106 1.04 21.74 -2.60
N ASP A 107 0.88 22.70 -3.52
CA ASP A 107 0.57 24.10 -3.18
C ASP A 107 -0.94 24.39 -3.07
N GLY A 108 -1.77 23.41 -3.44
CA GLY A 108 -3.24 23.47 -3.37
C GLY A 108 -3.94 24.11 -4.54
N SER A 109 -3.21 24.55 -5.56
CA SER A 109 -3.78 25.06 -6.81
C SER A 109 -3.90 23.98 -7.89
N GLY A 110 -3.24 22.84 -7.71
CA GLY A 110 -3.36 21.68 -8.59
C GLY A 110 -4.66 20.89 -8.35
N PRO A 111 -5.28 20.31 -9.40
CA PRO A 111 -6.38 19.37 -9.22
C PRO A 111 -5.88 18.05 -8.65
N VAL A 112 -6.76 17.44 -7.86
CA VAL A 112 -6.63 16.05 -7.38
C VAL A 112 -6.92 15.08 -8.53
N ASP A 113 -6.27 13.92 -8.50
CA ASP A 113 -6.50 12.81 -9.43
C ASP A 113 -6.16 13.12 -10.91
N GLU A 114 -5.44 14.21 -11.18
CA GLU A 114 -4.97 14.58 -12.53
C GLU A 114 -3.45 14.75 -12.55
N TRP A 115 -2.82 14.18 -13.59
CA TRP A 115 -1.38 14.30 -13.78
C TRP A 115 -0.96 15.73 -14.17
N ARG A 116 0.12 16.19 -13.55
CA ARG A 116 0.81 17.45 -13.84
C ARG A 116 2.28 17.14 -14.10
N PHE A 117 2.87 17.87 -15.05
CA PHE A 117 4.20 17.57 -15.56
C PHE A 117 5.14 18.76 -15.42
N GLY A 118 6.38 18.45 -15.06
CA GLY A 118 7.48 19.39 -14.90
C GLY A 118 8.80 18.73 -15.26
N SER A 119 9.91 19.33 -14.83
CA SER A 119 11.24 18.75 -15.03
C SER A 119 12.29 19.31 -14.08
N LEU A 120 13.32 18.50 -13.85
CA LEU A 120 14.61 18.92 -13.31
C LEU A 120 15.66 18.81 -14.41
N THR A 121 16.44 19.85 -14.64
CA THR A 121 17.63 19.79 -15.49
C THR A 121 18.88 20.21 -14.73
N TRP A 122 19.87 19.33 -14.61
CA TRP A 122 21.21 19.70 -14.20
C TRP A 122 21.97 20.31 -15.39
N LYS A 123 22.32 21.60 -15.28
CA LYS A 123 23.03 22.35 -16.32
C LYS A 123 24.48 22.61 -15.93
N ALA A 124 25.41 22.27 -16.81
CA ALA A 124 26.82 22.66 -16.77
C ALA A 124 27.22 23.30 -18.12
N SER A 125 28.51 23.57 -18.34
CA SER A 125 28.99 24.27 -19.54
C SER A 125 28.62 23.54 -20.85
N LYS A 126 28.83 22.22 -20.89
CA LYS A 126 28.59 21.36 -22.07
C LYS A 126 27.49 20.34 -21.88
N TYR A 127 26.95 20.22 -20.66
CA TYR A 127 26.05 19.15 -20.28
C TYR A 127 24.68 19.69 -19.85
N ALA A 128 23.64 18.96 -20.24
CA ALA A 128 22.28 19.16 -19.78
C ALA A 128 21.68 17.78 -19.49
N VAL A 129 21.54 17.44 -18.21
CA VAL A 129 20.95 16.17 -17.77
C VAL A 129 19.50 16.46 -17.38
N TYR A 130 18.56 15.97 -18.18
CA TYR A 130 17.13 16.25 -18.04
C TYR A 130 16.40 15.05 -17.42
N SER A 131 15.55 15.34 -16.44
CA SER A 131 14.67 14.38 -15.77
C SER A 131 13.24 14.93 -15.77
N PRO A 132 12.27 14.24 -16.38
CA PRO A 132 10.87 14.63 -16.28
C PRO A 132 10.35 14.38 -14.86
N ILE A 133 9.43 15.23 -14.43
CA ILE A 133 8.70 15.11 -13.16
C ILE A 133 7.21 14.94 -13.50
N ALA A 134 6.57 13.90 -12.99
CA ALA A 134 5.13 13.68 -13.09
C ALA A 134 4.53 13.57 -11.68
N VAL A 135 3.51 14.37 -11.40
CA VAL A 135 2.88 14.41 -10.08
C VAL A 135 1.37 14.33 -10.25
N LYS A 136 0.71 13.54 -9.41
CA LYS A 136 -0.73 13.44 -9.31
C LYS A 136 -1.13 13.65 -7.85
N GLY A 137 -2.03 14.61 -7.63
CA GLY A 137 -2.43 15.04 -6.30
C GLY A 137 -3.41 14.05 -5.67
N ALA A 138 -3.32 13.88 -4.36
CA ALA A 138 -4.23 13.07 -3.55
C ALA A 138 -4.96 13.93 -2.52
N LEU A 139 -6.17 13.55 -2.12
CA LEU A 139 -6.89 14.26 -1.05
C LEU A 139 -6.20 14.05 0.30
N PHE A 140 -5.70 12.85 0.55
CA PHE A 140 -5.04 12.54 1.81
C PHE A 140 -4.05 11.39 1.61
N SER A 141 -3.21 11.18 2.60
CA SER A 141 -2.33 10.02 2.73
C SER A 141 -2.38 9.55 4.18
N ALA A 142 -2.63 8.28 4.39
CA ALA A 142 -2.64 7.60 5.68
C ALA A 142 -2.22 6.14 5.45
N PRO A 143 -1.76 5.41 6.49
CA PRO A 143 -1.48 3.98 6.37
C PRO A 143 -2.73 3.23 5.90
N ALA A 144 -2.56 2.26 5.00
CA ALA A 144 -3.67 1.38 4.60
C ALA A 144 -4.17 0.53 5.78
N GLU A 145 -3.26 0.16 6.69
CA GLU A 145 -3.54 -0.69 7.84
C GLU A 145 -2.61 -0.36 9.01
N ILE A 146 -3.13 -0.42 10.23
CA ILE A 146 -2.38 -0.37 11.48
C ILE A 146 -2.61 -1.64 12.28
N PHE A 147 -1.61 -2.01 13.08
CA PHE A 147 -1.62 -3.25 13.87
C PHE A 147 -1.70 -2.96 15.36
N GLY A 148 -2.44 -3.80 16.08
CA GLY A 148 -2.59 -3.77 17.52
C GLY A 148 -2.67 -5.17 18.13
N SER A 149 -2.61 -5.25 19.45
CA SER A 149 -2.80 -6.49 20.21
C SER A 149 -3.38 -6.19 21.59
N GLY A 150 -3.78 -7.24 22.30
CA GLY A 150 -4.46 -7.17 23.59
C GLY A 150 -5.97 -7.00 23.46
N GLU A 151 -6.69 -7.49 24.48
CA GLU A 151 -8.16 -7.40 24.54
C GLU A 151 -8.67 -5.96 24.66
N THR A 152 -7.80 -5.05 25.10
CA THR A 152 -7.99 -3.60 25.13
C THR A 152 -6.68 -2.96 24.75
N GLY A 153 -6.74 -1.96 23.88
CA GLY A 153 -5.54 -1.26 23.41
C GLY A 153 -5.88 0.07 22.75
N SER A 154 -4.83 0.79 22.37
CA SER A 154 -4.94 1.99 21.53
C SER A 154 -3.80 2.04 20.53
N ALA A 155 -4.02 2.73 19.43
CA ALA A 155 -3.02 3.02 18.42
C ALA A 155 -3.23 4.44 17.88
N SER A 156 -2.16 5.02 17.36
CA SER A 156 -2.22 6.32 16.68
C SER A 156 -1.51 6.22 15.35
N PHE A 157 -2.00 6.99 14.38
CA PHE A 157 -1.38 7.12 13.07
C PHE A 157 -1.58 8.52 12.51
N ASP A 158 -0.70 8.89 11.61
CA ASP A 158 -0.75 10.20 10.97
C ASP A 158 -1.59 10.16 9.69
N VAL A 159 -2.30 11.26 9.46
CA VAL A 159 -2.97 11.59 8.21
C VAL A 159 -2.39 12.89 7.66
N GLN A 160 -1.92 12.85 6.41
CA GLN A 160 -1.49 14.04 5.69
C GLN A 160 -2.59 14.48 4.72
N PHE A 161 -2.88 15.78 4.66
CA PHE A 161 -3.94 16.33 3.81
C PHE A 161 -3.39 17.01 2.55
N GLY A 162 -4.06 16.79 1.42
CA GLY A 162 -3.83 17.46 0.15
C GLY A 162 -4.92 18.43 -0.27
N TYR A 163 -5.81 18.78 0.66
CA TYR A 163 -6.86 19.78 0.49
C TYR A 163 -7.08 20.56 1.79
N THR A 164 -7.81 21.68 1.68
CA THR A 164 -8.33 22.44 2.82
C THR A 164 -9.85 22.37 2.79
N GLY A 165 -10.47 21.92 3.88
CA GLY A 165 -11.92 21.67 3.90
C GLY A 165 -12.40 20.93 5.15
N SER A 166 -13.61 20.40 5.11
CA SER A 166 -14.10 19.56 6.21
C SER A 166 -13.39 18.21 6.23
N TYR A 167 -13.25 17.64 7.42
CA TYR A 167 -12.71 16.31 7.60
C TYR A 167 -13.35 15.64 8.82
N THR A 168 -13.67 14.36 8.69
CA THR A 168 -14.12 13.53 9.81
C THR A 168 -13.52 12.13 9.71
N ALA A 169 -13.17 11.57 10.88
CA ALA A 169 -12.81 10.17 11.04
C ALA A 169 -13.98 9.40 11.67
N GLY A 170 -14.29 8.21 11.16
CA GLY A 170 -15.36 7.35 11.67
C GLY A 170 -14.81 5.96 12.00
N ALA A 171 -15.15 5.40 13.16
CA ALA A 171 -14.75 4.04 13.53
C ALA A 171 -15.82 3.01 13.12
N HIS A 172 -15.36 1.88 12.59
CA HIS A 172 -16.18 0.76 12.12
C HIS A 172 -15.65 -0.56 12.71
N GLY A 173 -16.51 -1.33 13.36
CA GLY A 173 -16.09 -2.54 14.09
C GLY A 173 -15.62 -2.18 15.50
N LEU A 174 -14.63 -2.83 16.11
CA LEU A 174 -13.80 -3.97 15.72
C LEU A 174 -14.61 -5.29 15.77
N ILE A 175 -14.49 -6.17 14.78
CA ILE A 175 -15.22 -7.46 14.71
C ILE A 175 -14.27 -8.66 14.64
N PRO A 176 -14.60 -9.81 15.26
CA PRO A 176 -13.81 -11.04 15.12
C PRO A 176 -13.99 -11.66 13.73
N ALA A 177 -13.00 -12.44 13.31
CA ALA A 177 -13.09 -13.25 12.11
C ALA A 177 -14.21 -14.29 12.23
N THR A 178 -14.93 -14.52 11.14
CA THR A 178 -15.71 -15.75 10.94
C THR A 178 -14.81 -16.79 10.30
N ILE A 179 -14.64 -17.94 10.95
CA ILE A 179 -13.80 -19.03 10.48
C ILE A 179 -14.68 -20.08 9.79
N THR A 180 -14.30 -20.45 8.56
CA THR A 180 -14.90 -21.56 7.82
C THR A 180 -13.84 -22.61 7.53
N THR A 181 -13.97 -23.78 8.13
CA THR A 181 -13.11 -24.94 7.86
C THR A 181 -13.67 -25.74 6.69
N ALA A 182 -12.83 -26.07 5.71
CA ALA A 182 -13.18 -26.94 4.60
C ALA A 182 -11.96 -27.72 4.10
N THR A 183 -12.18 -28.68 3.21
CA THR A 183 -11.14 -29.50 2.59
C THR A 183 -11.27 -29.39 1.08
N VAL A 184 -10.20 -29.00 0.39
CA VAL A 184 -10.15 -28.89 -1.08
C VAL A 184 -9.23 -29.97 -1.63
N VAL A 185 -9.63 -30.58 -2.74
CA VAL A 185 -8.86 -31.64 -3.40
C VAL A 185 -7.75 -31.07 -4.28
N GLN A 186 -6.70 -31.85 -4.51
CA GLN A 186 -5.66 -31.51 -5.48
C GLN A 186 -6.25 -31.35 -6.88
N ASP A 187 -5.97 -30.23 -7.53
CA ASP A 187 -6.18 -30.06 -8.96
C ASP A 187 -5.06 -30.77 -9.77
N PRO A 188 -5.36 -31.76 -10.62
CA PRO A 188 -4.37 -32.46 -11.41
C PRO A 188 -3.65 -31.63 -12.49
N ASP A 189 -4.32 -30.63 -13.08
CA ASP A 189 -3.72 -29.79 -14.13
C ASP A 189 -3.34 -28.39 -13.65
N GLN A 190 -3.79 -28.03 -12.44
CA GLN A 190 -3.49 -26.75 -11.82
C GLN A 190 -4.00 -25.63 -12.71
N GLU A 191 -5.24 -25.72 -13.18
CA GLU A 191 -5.90 -24.66 -13.93
C GLU A 191 -7.23 -24.35 -13.26
N PHE A 192 -7.39 -23.12 -12.78
CA PHE A 192 -8.64 -22.75 -12.12
C PHE A 192 -9.83 -22.81 -13.09
N ASP A 193 -10.70 -23.80 -12.90
CA ASP A 193 -12.04 -23.88 -13.48
C ASP A 193 -13.07 -24.07 -12.34
N PRO A 194 -14.03 -23.14 -12.14
CA PRO A 194 -15.03 -23.27 -11.07
C PRO A 194 -15.96 -24.49 -11.23
N ASP A 195 -16.02 -25.11 -12.42
CA ASP A 195 -16.96 -26.19 -12.75
C ASP A 195 -16.34 -27.60 -12.78
N ASP A 196 -15.02 -27.74 -12.56
CA ASP A 196 -14.30 -29.01 -12.70
C ASP A 196 -14.28 -29.89 -11.43
N GLY A 197 -14.63 -29.30 -10.28
CA GLY A 197 -14.70 -29.96 -8.97
C GLY A 197 -13.42 -29.91 -8.14
N PHE A 198 -12.40 -29.14 -8.52
CA PHE A 198 -11.16 -28.93 -7.75
C PHE A 198 -11.12 -27.61 -6.96
N SER A 199 -12.25 -26.90 -6.93
CA SER A 199 -12.44 -25.67 -6.16
C SER A 199 -13.67 -25.73 -5.24
N ASN A 200 -13.53 -25.24 -4.02
CA ASN A 200 -14.64 -25.09 -3.07
C ASN A 200 -15.26 -23.71 -3.16
N ALA A 201 -16.55 -23.63 -3.51
CA ALA A 201 -17.31 -22.38 -3.52
C ALA A 201 -17.84 -22.02 -2.13
N HIS A 202 -17.58 -20.80 -1.69
CA HIS A 202 -18.08 -20.17 -0.45
C HIS A 202 -18.88 -18.93 -0.79
N THR A 203 -20.08 -18.81 -0.22
CA THR A 203 -21.00 -17.72 -0.55
C THR A 203 -21.17 -16.74 0.60
N PHE A 204 -21.05 -15.44 0.30
CA PHE A 204 -21.17 -14.35 1.28
C PHE A 204 -22.25 -13.37 0.84
N ASN A 205 -23.28 -13.20 1.66
CA ASN A 205 -24.30 -12.17 1.45
C ASN A 205 -23.87 -10.89 2.14
N LEU A 206 -23.29 -9.96 1.38
CA LEU A 206 -22.80 -8.69 1.89
C LEU A 206 -23.90 -7.63 1.74
N SER A 207 -24.12 -6.83 2.78
CA SER A 207 -24.96 -5.65 2.71
C SER A 207 -24.51 -4.60 3.72
N GLY A 208 -24.32 -3.37 3.27
CA GLY A 208 -23.87 -2.28 4.13
C GLY A 208 -22.50 -2.53 4.76
N VAL A 209 -21.56 -3.06 3.97
CA VAL A 209 -20.20 -3.41 4.38
C VAL A 209 -19.23 -2.32 3.92
N ALA A 210 -18.40 -1.81 4.85
CA ALA A 210 -17.32 -0.87 4.53
C ALA A 210 -16.13 -1.59 3.90
N PHE A 211 -15.83 -2.80 4.38
CA PHE A 211 -14.67 -3.56 3.96
C PHE A 211 -14.91 -5.06 4.13
N PHE A 212 -14.61 -5.84 3.10
CA PHE A 212 -14.61 -7.30 3.17
C PHE A 212 -13.19 -7.82 2.99
N ARG A 213 -12.70 -8.55 3.99
CA ARG A 213 -11.42 -9.27 3.92
C ARG A 213 -11.66 -10.76 4.00
N LEU A 214 -10.90 -11.49 3.20
CA LEU A 214 -10.68 -12.92 3.37
C LEU A 214 -9.18 -13.17 3.57
N ALA A 215 -8.85 -14.11 4.44
CA ALA A 215 -7.49 -14.57 4.64
C ALA A 215 -7.41 -16.09 4.86
N ILE A 216 -6.40 -16.74 4.27
CA ILE A 216 -5.96 -18.10 4.59
C ILE A 216 -4.45 -17.99 4.90
N PRO A 217 -4.08 -17.72 6.15
CA PRO A 217 -2.66 -17.58 6.50
C PRO A 217 -1.95 -18.94 6.43
N PRO A 218 -0.61 -18.98 6.32
CA PRO A 218 0.13 -20.22 6.12
C PRO A 218 -0.12 -21.29 7.20
N GLU A 219 -0.33 -20.87 8.45
CA GLU A 219 -0.63 -21.76 9.57
C GLU A 219 -2.06 -22.32 9.56
N ALA A 220 -2.94 -21.81 8.69
CA ALA A 220 -4.32 -22.23 8.57
C ALA A 220 -4.52 -23.37 7.57
N THR A 221 -3.46 -23.90 6.99
CA THR A 221 -3.49 -25.06 6.08
C THR A 221 -2.33 -26.01 6.39
N GLU A 222 -2.23 -27.10 5.63
CA GLU A 222 -1.09 -28.00 5.72
C GLU A 222 0.22 -27.33 5.25
N PRO A 223 1.37 -27.60 5.89
CA PRO A 223 2.65 -27.09 5.44
C PRO A 223 2.93 -27.45 3.97
N ASP A 224 3.54 -26.53 3.23
CA ASP A 224 3.91 -26.68 1.81
C ASP A 224 2.71 -26.76 0.82
N ALA A 225 1.47 -26.58 1.30
CA ALA A 225 0.31 -26.36 0.43
C ALA A 225 0.38 -24.99 -0.28
N ASP A 226 -0.20 -24.94 -1.48
CA ASP A 226 -0.36 -23.77 -2.34
C ASP A 226 -1.85 -23.72 -2.70
N LEU A 227 -2.61 -22.89 -1.99
CA LEU A 227 -4.05 -22.74 -2.22
C LEU A 227 -4.28 -21.38 -2.86
N ASP A 228 -5.03 -21.34 -3.94
CA ASP A 228 -5.38 -20.09 -4.61
C ASP A 228 -6.79 -19.64 -4.22
N VAL A 229 -7.02 -18.33 -4.25
CA VAL A 229 -8.32 -17.72 -4.01
C VAL A 229 -8.78 -16.91 -5.21
N TYR A 230 -10.04 -17.11 -5.61
CA TYR A 230 -10.71 -16.36 -6.67
C TYR A 230 -12.04 -15.79 -6.17
N VAL A 231 -12.28 -14.49 -6.36
CA VAL A 231 -13.45 -13.79 -5.83
C VAL A 231 -14.30 -13.23 -6.94
N PHE A 232 -15.56 -13.65 -6.96
CA PHE A 232 -16.59 -13.23 -7.89
C PHE A 232 -17.60 -12.31 -7.22
N ASP A 233 -17.93 -11.23 -7.92
CA ASP A 233 -18.91 -10.25 -7.48
C ASP A 233 -20.37 -10.78 -7.66
N PRO A 234 -21.39 -10.03 -7.19
CA PRO A 234 -22.79 -10.42 -7.35
C PRO A 234 -23.30 -10.50 -8.80
N ASN A 235 -22.57 -9.94 -9.77
CA ASN A 235 -22.88 -10.06 -11.19
C ASN A 235 -22.28 -11.34 -11.80
N GLY A 236 -21.43 -12.05 -11.06
CA GLY A 236 -20.71 -13.23 -11.53
C GLY A 236 -19.40 -12.90 -12.24
N ASP A 237 -18.88 -11.68 -12.08
CA ASP A 237 -17.60 -11.27 -12.66
C ASP A 237 -16.45 -11.57 -11.68
N LEU A 238 -15.33 -12.13 -12.17
CA LEU A 238 -14.10 -12.27 -11.39
C LEU A 238 -13.51 -10.88 -11.14
N VAL A 239 -13.41 -10.47 -9.87
CA VAL A 239 -12.99 -9.11 -9.49
C VAL A 239 -11.72 -9.06 -8.64
N ALA A 240 -11.31 -10.17 -8.04
CA ALA A 240 -10.04 -10.28 -7.32
C ALA A 240 -9.56 -11.73 -7.26
N SER A 241 -8.26 -11.91 -7.08
CA SER A 241 -7.65 -13.21 -6.82
C SER A 241 -6.36 -13.04 -5.99
N SER A 242 -5.99 -14.10 -5.29
CA SER A 242 -4.69 -14.27 -4.64
C SER A 242 -4.16 -15.63 -5.08
N THR A 243 -3.04 -15.62 -5.79
CA THR A 243 -2.51 -16.79 -6.53
C THR A 243 -0.97 -16.83 -6.51
N ALA A 244 -0.38 -16.24 -5.47
CA ALA A 244 1.06 -16.21 -5.30
C ALA A 244 1.48 -17.53 -4.66
N GLY A 245 2.60 -18.13 -5.12
CA GLY A 245 2.95 -19.47 -4.67
C GLY A 245 3.14 -19.62 -3.16
N GLY A 246 2.61 -20.71 -2.61
CA GLY A 246 2.46 -20.97 -1.19
C GLY A 246 1.07 -20.54 -0.71
N THR A 247 0.68 -20.90 0.51
CA THR A 247 -0.59 -20.42 1.07
C THR A 247 -0.34 -19.21 1.96
N GLU A 248 -0.56 -18.01 1.43
CA GLU A 248 -0.60 -16.75 2.19
C GLU A 248 -1.71 -15.87 1.59
N GLU A 249 -2.90 -16.43 1.50
CA GLU A 249 -3.96 -15.81 0.70
C GLU A 249 -4.62 -14.69 1.45
N VAL A 250 -4.68 -13.50 0.82
CA VAL A 250 -5.43 -12.36 1.32
C VAL A 250 -6.13 -11.68 0.15
N VAL A 251 -7.44 -11.46 0.29
CA VAL A 251 -8.21 -10.65 -0.64
C VAL A 251 -8.97 -9.57 0.11
N ASP A 252 -8.79 -8.33 -0.34
CA ASP A 252 -9.36 -7.13 0.24
C ASP A 252 -10.29 -6.43 -0.75
N ILE A 253 -11.56 -6.28 -0.36
CA ILE A 253 -12.57 -5.58 -1.14
C ILE A 253 -13.08 -4.39 -0.32
N SER A 254 -12.72 -3.18 -0.77
CA SER A 254 -13.22 -1.92 -0.18
C SER A 254 -14.60 -1.59 -0.73
N LEU A 255 -15.54 -1.24 0.17
CA LEU A 255 -16.93 -0.87 -0.16
C LEU A 255 -17.59 -1.85 -1.15
N PRO A 256 -17.62 -3.16 -0.83
CA PRO A 256 -18.23 -4.16 -1.71
C PRO A 256 -19.70 -3.81 -1.96
N ALA A 257 -20.15 -4.04 -3.20
CA ALA A 257 -21.56 -3.91 -3.55
C ALA A 257 -22.43 -4.88 -2.72
N ASP A 258 -23.62 -4.42 -2.35
CA ASP A 258 -24.64 -5.27 -1.74
C ASP A 258 -25.02 -6.41 -2.69
N GLY A 259 -24.99 -7.64 -2.17
CA GLY A 259 -25.33 -8.82 -2.96
C GLY A 259 -24.61 -10.08 -2.50
N THR A 260 -24.73 -11.11 -3.32
CA THR A 260 -24.17 -12.44 -3.06
C THR A 260 -22.83 -12.58 -3.76
N TRP A 261 -21.76 -12.56 -2.99
CA TRP A 261 -20.39 -12.77 -3.44
C TRP A 261 -20.04 -14.25 -3.36
N THR A 262 -19.20 -14.71 -4.28
CA THR A 262 -18.71 -16.10 -4.29
C THR A 262 -17.19 -16.10 -4.23
N VAL A 263 -16.63 -16.83 -3.29
CA VAL A 263 -15.19 -17.08 -3.19
C VAL A 263 -14.91 -18.54 -3.48
N TYR A 264 -14.01 -18.80 -4.41
CA TYR A 264 -13.45 -20.12 -4.63
C TYR A 264 -12.11 -20.24 -3.93
N VAL A 265 -11.92 -21.33 -3.19
CA VAL A 265 -10.60 -21.79 -2.74
C VAL A 265 -10.23 -22.97 -3.62
N HIS A 266 -9.13 -22.85 -4.34
CA HIS A 266 -8.68 -23.78 -5.37
C HIS A 266 -7.47 -24.56 -4.86
N GLY A 267 -7.51 -25.89 -5.00
CA GLY A 267 -6.45 -26.79 -4.56
C GLY A 267 -5.29 -26.86 -5.55
N TRP A 268 -4.66 -25.72 -5.87
CA TRP A 268 -3.55 -25.62 -6.82
C TRP A 268 -2.41 -26.61 -6.51
N GLN A 269 -1.99 -26.66 -5.25
CA GLN A 269 -1.12 -27.71 -4.71
C GLN A 269 -1.50 -28.06 -3.26
N THR A 270 -1.71 -29.33 -3.01
CA THR A 270 -2.04 -29.93 -1.72
C THR A 270 -1.01 -31.02 -1.40
N ILE A 271 -0.89 -31.39 -0.12
CA ILE A 271 0.03 -32.46 0.28
C ILE A 271 -0.72 -33.80 0.25
N GLY A 272 -0.78 -34.38 -0.94
CA GLY A 272 -1.45 -35.65 -1.17
C GLY A 272 -2.73 -35.47 -1.99
N PRO A 273 -3.86 -36.11 -1.62
CA PRO A 273 -5.08 -36.02 -2.40
C PRO A 273 -5.90 -34.75 -2.15
N ASP A 274 -5.72 -34.11 -0.99
CA ASP A 274 -6.47 -32.95 -0.55
C ASP A 274 -5.69 -32.15 0.51
N SER A 275 -6.18 -30.97 0.85
CA SER A 275 -5.71 -30.19 2.00
C SER A 275 -6.88 -29.55 2.75
N THR A 276 -6.80 -29.55 4.07
CA THR A 276 -7.77 -28.88 4.95
C THR A 276 -7.29 -27.48 5.28
N TYR A 277 -8.19 -26.50 5.19
CA TYR A 277 -7.89 -25.11 5.46
C TYR A 277 -8.94 -24.44 6.36
N ASP A 278 -8.49 -23.47 7.15
CA ASP A 278 -9.33 -22.52 7.89
C ASP A 278 -9.33 -21.17 7.17
N MET A 279 -10.48 -20.80 6.60
CA MET A 279 -10.68 -19.51 5.93
C MET A 279 -11.24 -18.48 6.91
N TYR A 280 -10.52 -17.39 7.11
CA TYR A 280 -10.90 -16.28 7.97
C TYR A 280 -11.56 -15.19 7.13
N THR A 281 -12.70 -14.68 7.58
CA THR A 281 -13.41 -13.60 6.89
C THR A 281 -13.91 -12.52 7.83
N TRP A 282 -13.89 -11.27 7.34
CA TRP A 282 -14.43 -10.10 8.03
C TRP A 282 -15.29 -9.30 7.06
N ALA A 283 -16.53 -9.03 7.43
CA ALA A 283 -17.39 -8.07 6.77
C ALA A 283 -17.57 -6.86 7.70
N VAL A 284 -16.60 -5.93 7.67
CA VAL A 284 -16.58 -4.75 8.54
C VAL A 284 -17.77 -3.84 8.16
N PRO A 285 -18.65 -3.48 9.10
CA PRO A 285 -19.88 -2.76 8.77
C PRO A 285 -19.61 -1.32 8.33
N LEU A 286 -20.41 -0.82 7.40
CA LEU A 286 -20.41 0.60 7.01
C LEU A 286 -21.02 1.50 8.07
N ALA A 287 -21.92 0.97 8.90
CA ALA A 287 -22.40 1.69 10.08
C ALA A 287 -21.22 1.94 11.05
N THR A 288 -21.18 3.14 11.61
CA THR A 288 -20.16 3.49 12.62
C THR A 288 -20.50 2.88 13.99
N GLY A 289 -19.46 2.69 14.80
CA GLY A 289 -19.55 2.13 16.15
C GLY A 289 -19.13 0.67 16.23
N GLY A 290 -19.41 0.06 17.38
CA GLY A 290 -18.88 -1.24 17.79
C GLY A 290 -17.84 -1.09 18.88
N ASN A 291 -16.82 -1.95 18.83
CA ASN A 291 -15.75 -2.04 19.82
C ASN A 291 -14.53 -1.15 19.53
N LEU A 292 -14.49 -0.49 18.38
CA LEU A 292 -13.47 0.48 17.97
C LEU A 292 -13.99 1.90 18.17
N VAL A 293 -13.16 2.78 18.70
CA VAL A 293 -13.51 4.17 19.04
C VAL A 293 -12.46 5.13 18.47
N ILE A 294 -12.91 6.27 17.96
CA ILE A 294 -12.03 7.41 17.66
C ILE A 294 -11.86 8.22 18.95
N ASP A 295 -10.68 8.18 19.55
CA ASP A 295 -10.37 8.96 20.76
C ASP A 295 -10.08 10.43 20.42
N SER A 296 -9.38 10.64 19.30
CA SER A 296 -9.06 11.98 18.79
C SER A 296 -8.85 11.95 17.28
N ALA A 297 -9.40 12.95 16.57
CA ALA A 297 -9.15 13.18 15.17
C ALA A 297 -9.29 14.68 14.85
N PRO A 298 -8.63 15.19 13.80
CA PRO A 298 -8.92 16.53 13.29
C PRO A 298 -10.37 16.63 12.81
N THR A 299 -10.91 17.84 12.79
CA THR A 299 -12.29 18.13 12.31
C THR A 299 -12.30 18.92 10.99
N SER A 300 -11.12 19.23 10.48
CA SER A 300 -10.89 19.93 9.23
C SER A 300 -9.53 19.53 8.67
N ALA A 301 -9.43 19.48 7.35
CA ALA A 301 -8.17 19.33 6.65
C ALA A 301 -7.55 20.71 6.40
N THR A 302 -6.23 20.81 6.55
CA THR A 302 -5.44 21.93 6.04
C THR A 302 -4.40 21.37 5.09
N ILE A 303 -4.33 21.91 3.88
CA ILE A 303 -3.41 21.38 2.89
C ILE A 303 -1.96 21.37 3.37
N GLY A 304 -1.27 20.25 3.14
CA GLY A 304 0.10 20.01 3.56
C GLY A 304 0.27 19.71 5.04
N SER A 305 -0.78 19.87 5.87
CA SER A 305 -0.69 19.54 7.29
C SER A 305 -0.67 18.02 7.49
N VAL A 306 0.02 17.62 8.55
CA VAL A 306 0.03 16.26 9.06
C VAL A 306 -0.61 16.32 10.44
N GLU A 307 -1.67 15.57 10.62
CA GLU A 307 -2.42 15.50 11.87
C GLU A 307 -2.44 14.05 12.35
N THR A 308 -2.58 13.84 13.65
CA THR A 308 -2.61 12.49 14.24
C THR A 308 -4.04 12.08 14.58
N ILE A 309 -4.40 10.85 14.25
CA ILE A 309 -5.64 10.18 14.67
C ILE A 309 -5.26 9.15 15.74
N THR A 310 -6.05 9.09 16.80
CA THR A 310 -5.91 8.08 17.86
C THR A 310 -7.19 7.29 17.96
N VAL A 311 -7.04 5.97 18.02
CA VAL A 311 -8.12 5.01 18.18
C VAL A 311 -7.86 4.11 19.38
N SER A 312 -8.94 3.68 20.02
CA SER A 312 -8.90 2.65 21.06
C SER A 312 -9.91 1.56 20.77
N TRP A 313 -9.66 0.37 21.32
CA TRP A 313 -10.58 -0.74 21.24
C TRP A 313 -10.70 -1.47 22.57
N THR A 314 -11.82 -2.16 22.72
CA THR A 314 -12.07 -3.11 23.82
C THR A 314 -12.69 -4.39 23.25
N GLY A 315 -12.67 -5.49 24.01
CA GLY A 315 -13.35 -6.73 23.60
C GLY A 315 -12.71 -7.45 22.41
N ALA A 316 -11.44 -7.19 22.11
CA ALA A 316 -10.67 -7.97 21.14
C ALA A 316 -10.26 -9.31 21.77
N THR A 317 -11.21 -10.23 21.94
CA THR A 317 -11.06 -11.48 22.70
C THR A 317 -9.74 -12.22 22.43
N ALA A 318 -9.09 -12.72 23.50
CA ALA A 318 -7.91 -13.58 23.35
C ALA A 318 -8.21 -14.84 22.52
N GLY A 319 -7.27 -15.25 21.68
CA GLY A 319 -7.40 -16.38 20.75
C GLY A 319 -8.19 -16.05 19.46
N GLN A 320 -8.56 -14.79 19.23
CA GLN A 320 -9.30 -14.37 18.04
C GLN A 320 -8.56 -13.27 17.27
N TRP A 321 -8.77 -13.28 15.96
CA TRP A 321 -8.25 -12.26 15.05
C TRP A 321 -9.37 -11.28 14.68
N HIS A 322 -9.13 -10.00 14.89
CA HIS A 322 -10.13 -8.97 14.71
C HIS A 322 -9.72 -7.94 13.67
N LEU A 323 -10.73 -7.40 12.97
CA LEU A 323 -10.56 -6.34 11.99
C LEU A 323 -11.61 -5.24 12.17
N GLY A 324 -11.17 -4.00 11.99
CA GLY A 324 -12.00 -2.81 11.97
C GLY A 324 -11.46 -1.83 10.94
N ALA A 325 -12.10 -0.67 10.83
CA ALA A 325 -11.66 0.37 9.92
C ALA A 325 -11.91 1.76 10.50
N VAL A 326 -11.06 2.70 10.11
CA VAL A 326 -11.25 4.14 10.27
C VAL A 326 -11.59 4.72 8.90
N SER A 327 -12.78 5.28 8.73
CA SER A 327 -13.16 5.99 7.51
C SER A 327 -12.62 7.41 7.49
N HIS A 328 -12.04 7.84 6.38
CA HIS A 328 -11.61 9.21 6.13
C HIS A 328 -12.63 9.90 5.22
N THR A 329 -13.41 10.84 5.76
CA THR A 329 -14.48 11.53 5.01
C THR A 329 -14.19 13.02 4.89
N GLY A 330 -14.23 13.55 3.67
CA GLY A 330 -14.08 14.97 3.36
C GLY A 330 -15.34 15.58 2.74
N ASP A 331 -15.21 16.77 2.14
CA ASP A 331 -16.34 17.53 1.57
C ASP A 331 -17.12 16.76 0.49
N SER A 332 -16.44 15.90 -0.27
CA SER A 332 -17.01 15.10 -1.36
C SER A 332 -17.48 13.70 -0.91
N GLY A 333 -17.43 13.41 0.39
CA GLY A 333 -17.77 12.09 0.95
C GLY A 333 -16.55 11.27 1.34
N LEU A 334 -16.74 9.95 1.36
CA LEU A 334 -15.71 8.99 1.78
C LEU A 334 -14.52 9.02 0.82
N MET A 335 -13.32 9.22 1.36
CA MET A 335 -12.06 9.29 0.61
C MET A 335 -11.29 7.97 0.66
N GLY A 336 -11.38 7.23 1.77
CA GLY A 336 -10.74 5.93 1.93
C GLY A 336 -10.82 5.42 3.38
N LEU A 337 -10.14 4.30 3.64
CA LEU A 337 -10.13 3.60 4.93
C LEU A 337 -8.69 3.35 5.40
N THR A 338 -8.46 3.43 6.70
CA THR A 338 -7.31 2.80 7.38
C THR A 338 -7.82 1.63 8.19
N LEU A 339 -7.36 0.42 7.89
CA LEU A 339 -7.75 -0.79 8.63
C LEU A 339 -7.09 -0.83 10.00
N VAL A 340 -7.79 -1.40 10.98
CA VAL A 340 -7.27 -1.66 12.33
C VAL A 340 -7.30 -3.15 12.56
N ASN A 341 -6.13 -3.78 12.51
CA ASN A 341 -5.95 -5.21 12.66
C ASN A 341 -5.44 -5.53 14.06
N VAL A 342 -6.22 -6.32 14.79
CA VAL A 342 -5.89 -6.74 16.15
C VAL A 342 -5.85 -8.27 16.19
N ASP A 343 -4.63 -8.81 16.15
CA ASP A 343 -4.41 -10.26 16.18
C ASP A 343 -4.00 -10.71 17.59
N ASN A 344 -4.87 -11.52 18.21
CA ASN A 344 -4.67 -12.08 19.55
C ASN A 344 -4.65 -13.62 19.55
N ARG A 345 -4.42 -14.25 18.39
CA ARG A 345 -4.34 -15.71 18.26
C ARG A 345 -3.12 -16.31 18.96
#